data_AF-A0A3S1E4I0-F1
#
_entry.id   AF-A0A3S1E4I0-F1
#
_cell.length_a   1.000
_cell.length_b   1.000
_cell.length_c   1.000
_cell.angle_alpha   90.00
_cell.angle_beta   90.00
_cell.angle_gamma   90.00
#
_symmetry.space_group_name_H-M   'P 1'
#
loop_
_entity.id
_entity.type
_entity.pdbx_description
1 polymer ?
#
loop_
_entity_poly.entity_id
_entity_poly.type
_entity_poly.pdbx_seq_one_letter_code
_entity_poly.pdbx_strand_id
1 'polypeptide(L)' 'MTFSIVARCRRTGMFGVAVSSSSPAVAARCAYAQAGVGAVASQNVTDPTLGVRALELM' A
#
# COMPACT_ATOMS: atom_id res chain seq x y z
N MET A 1 10.73 11.46 -6.49
CA MET A 1 11.31 10.27 -5.81
C MET A 1 10.28 9.76 -4.81
N THR A 2 10.06 8.45 -4.74
CA THR A 2 9.03 7.86 -3.87
C THR A 2 9.61 6.68 -3.12
N PHE A 3 9.32 6.61 -1.82
CA PHE A 3 9.66 5.49 -0.94
C PHE A 3 8.38 4.94 -0.32
N SER A 4 8.30 3.63 -0.15
CA SER A 4 7.22 3.01 0.62
C SER A 4 7.70 1.84 1.45
N ILE A 5 6.93 1.50 2.48
CA ILE A 5 7.13 0.33 3.32
C ILE A 5 5.78 -0.32 3.64
N VAL A 6 5.72 -1.65 3.55
CA VAL A 6 4.64 -2.48 4.07
C VAL A 6 5.18 -3.26 5.26
N ALA A 7 4.43 -3.29 6.36
CA ALA A 7 4.81 -4.01 7.56
C ALA A 7 3.62 -4.76 8.17
N ARG A 8 3.92 -5.86 8.88
CA ARG A 8 2.95 -6.63 9.66
C ARG A 8 3.29 -6.54 11.15
N CYS A 9 2.33 -6.15 11.98
CA CYS A 9 2.48 -6.21 13.42
C CYS A 9 2.32 -7.66 13.90
N ARG A 10 3.39 -8.27 14.42
CA ARG A 10 3.37 -9.67 14.89
C ARG A 10 2.40 -9.92 16.06
N ARG A 11 2.13 -8.90 16.88
CA ARG A 11 1.23 -9.01 18.05
C ARG A 11 -0.24 -9.02 17.66
N THR A 12 -0.65 -8.17 16.73
CA THR A 12 -2.06 -7.97 16.37
C THR A 12 -2.42 -8.61 15.03
N GLY A 13 -1.43 -9.02 14.24
CA GLY A 13 -1.62 -9.48 12.87
C GLY A 13 -1.92 -8.38 11.85
N MET A 14 -2.08 -7.12 12.28
CA MET A 14 -2.44 -6.01 11.39
C MET A 14 -1.33 -5.67 10.40
N PHE A 15 -1.73 -5.34 9.18
CA PHE A 15 -0.85 -4.77 8.16
C PHE A 15 -0.96 -3.25 8.13
N GLY A 16 0.13 -2.59 7.77
CA GLY A 16 0.18 -1.15 7.53
C GLY A 16 1.08 -0.83 6.35
N VAL A 17 0.82 0.34 5.74
CA VAL A 17 1.60 0.88 4.62
C VAL A 17 1.90 2.36 4.89
N ALA A 18 3.13 2.78 4.59
CA ALA A 18 3.52 4.19 4.60
C ALA A 18 4.23 4.55 3.28
N VAL A 19 4.01 5.78 2.80
CA VAL A 19 4.58 6.30 1.56
C VAL A 19 5.11 7.71 1.80
N SER A 20 6.31 8.01 1.28
CA SER A 20 6.87 9.36 1.20
C SER A 20 7.18 9.69 -0.26
N SER A 21 6.73 10.85 -0.74
CA SER A 21 6.98 11.32 -2.10
C SER A 21 7.00 12.84 -2.17
N SER A 22 7.71 13.36 -3.17
CA SER A 22 7.60 14.77 -3.58
C SER A 22 6.31 15.07 -4.33
N SER A 23 5.56 14.05 -4.77
CA SER A 23 4.28 14.21 -5.45
C SER A 23 3.12 14.32 -4.44
N PRO A 24 2.28 15.37 -4.51
CA PRO A 24 1.12 15.52 -3.65
C PRO A 24 0.15 14.34 -3.80
N ALA A 25 -0.51 13.98 -2.68
CA ALA A 25 -1.56 12.98 -2.63
C ALA A 25 -1.19 11.58 -3.19
N VAL A 26 0.10 11.22 -3.23
CA VAL A 26 0.58 9.92 -3.72
C VAL A 26 -0.09 8.73 -3.00
N ALA A 27 -0.41 8.88 -1.70
CA ALA A 27 -1.00 7.82 -0.90
C ALA A 27 -2.36 7.36 -1.47
N ALA A 28 -3.16 8.27 -2.01
CA ALA A 28 -4.49 7.96 -2.57
C ALA A 28 -4.45 6.99 -3.76
N ARG A 29 -3.29 6.88 -4.42
CA ARG A 29 -3.10 6.06 -5.62
C ARG A 29 -2.07 4.94 -5.45
N CYS A 30 -1.33 4.94 -4.34
CA CYS A 30 -0.22 4.01 -4.12
C CYS A 30 -0.34 3.23 -2.82
N ALA A 31 -1.17 3.61 -1.84
CA ALA A 31 -1.20 2.98 -0.52
C ALA A 31 -2.57 2.33 -0.26
N TYR A 32 -2.60 1.00 -0.22
CA TYR A 32 -3.82 0.22 -0.03
C TYR A 32 -3.63 -0.71 1.18
N ALA A 33 -4.68 -0.84 2.00
CA ALA A 33 -4.69 -1.79 3.09
C ALA A 33 -6.13 -2.29 3.31
N GLN A 34 -6.27 -3.58 3.60
CA GLN A 34 -7.54 -4.20 3.91
C GLN A 34 -7.39 -5.07 5.15
N ALA A 35 -8.25 -4.81 6.13
CA ALA A 35 -8.27 -5.55 7.39
C ALA A 35 -8.47 -7.05 7.13
N GLY A 36 -7.66 -7.88 7.79
CA GLY A 36 -7.70 -9.33 7.64
C GLY A 36 -7.07 -9.88 6.36
N VAL A 37 -6.71 -9.03 5.39
CA VAL A 37 -6.14 -9.44 4.09
C VAL A 37 -4.66 -9.07 3.99
N GLY A 38 -4.34 -7.76 3.96
CA GLY A 38 -2.98 -7.32 3.68
C GLY A 38 -2.83 -5.81 3.48
N ALA A 39 -1.64 -5.40 3.07
CA ALA A 39 -1.36 -4.05 2.58
C ALA A 39 -0.45 -4.10 1.35
N VAL A 40 -0.67 -3.18 0.42
CA VAL A 40 -0.03 -3.14 -0.90
C VAL A 40 0.43 -1.72 -1.19
N ALA A 41 1.62 -1.61 -1.78
CA ALA A 41 2.09 -0.36 -2.37
C ALA A 41 2.41 -0.52 -3.87
N SER A 42 1.65 0.14 -4.75
CA SER A 42 1.94 0.15 -6.21
C SER A 42 2.61 1.48 -6.59
N GLN A 43 3.86 1.43 -7.10
CA GLN A 43 4.65 2.63 -7.42
C GLN A 43 5.62 2.38 -8.59
N ASN A 44 6.27 3.45 -9.07
CA ASN A 44 7.00 3.65 -10.34
C ASN A 44 6.13 4.33 -11.41
N VAL A 45 5.19 3.61 -12.04
CA VAL A 45 4.08 4.20 -12.83
C VAL A 45 2.80 3.82 -12.10
N THR A 46 2.12 4.81 -11.54
CA THR A 46 0.97 4.52 -10.69
C THR A 46 -0.25 4.16 -11.53
N ASP A 47 -0.65 2.89 -11.45
CA ASP A 47 -1.99 2.43 -11.81
C ASP A 47 -2.76 2.14 -10.51
N PRO A 48 -3.77 2.96 -10.16
CA PRO A 48 -4.58 2.78 -8.95
C PRO A 48 -5.36 1.46 -8.92
N THR A 49 -5.59 0.83 -10.07
CA THR A 49 -6.35 -0.43 -10.14
C THR A 49 -5.55 -1.62 -9.62
N LEU A 50 -4.21 -1.54 -9.64
CA LEU A 50 -3.34 -2.62 -9.17
C LEU A 50 -3.41 -2.83 -7.67
N GLY A 51 -3.68 -1.79 -6.88
CA GLY A 51 -3.77 -1.90 -5.42
C GLY A 51 -4.92 -2.79 -4.97
N VAL A 52 -6.11 -2.56 -5.52
CA VAL A 52 -7.31 -3.35 -5.22
C VAL A 52 -7.16 -4.78 -5.73
N ARG A 53 -6.71 -4.96 -6.98
CA ARG A 53 -6.50 -6.30 -7.57
C ARG A 53 -5.48 -7.13 -6.80
N ALA A 54 -4.42 -6.52 -6.30
CA ALA A 54 -3.43 -7.22 -5.50
C ALA A 54 -3.99 -7.71 -4.16
N LEU A 55 -4.88 -6.92 -3.53
CA LEU A 55 -5.57 -7.34 -2.31
C LEU A 55 -6.59 -8.47 -2.56
N GLU A 56 -7.26 -8.48 -3.71
CA GLU A 56 -8.20 -9.55 -4.10
C GLU A 56 -7.52 -10.92 -4.31
N LEU A 57 -6.20 -10.93 -4.54
CA LEU A 57 -5.40 -12.13 -4.77
C LEU A 57 -4.69 -12.67 -3.51
N MET A 58 -4.93 -12.04 -2.35
CA MET A 58 -4.36 -12.41 -1.04
C MET A 58 -5.39 -13.11 -0.16
#